data_AF-A0A944LCT8-F1
#
_entry.id   AF-A0A944LCT8-F1
#
_cell.length_a   1.000
_cell.length_b   1.000
_cell.length_c   1.000
_cell.angle_alpha   90.00
_cell.angle_beta   90.00
_cell.angle_gamma   90.00
#
_symmetry.space_group_name_H-M   'P 1'
#
loop_
_entity.id
_entity.type
_entity.pdbx_description
1 polymer ?
#
loop_
_entity_poly.entity_id
_entity_poly.type
_entity_poly.pdbx_seq_one_letter_code
_entity_poly.pdbx_strand_id
1 'polypeptide(L)'
;MNDPGTMIAVVIICTALLILGVVLAVVWGRLDLREPEPRPPATTRSQALRDALRRYAWWANVAAIAAVISGALAATAGGLLVMQIIAMAAPPTAQGLVAGLVAGFLGAFAYTLARRWLPSGWWTGPVLGLFLLVVFGPVWAPLHSYNPDFTILGPNWLAALLFAGLAIVHGCLVVAVARWASHRVPALSARTLPAYLPLLLAIVFYPAGVLLVLGALVAAVAALAMPPGRRITVTQWAGRAVLVVVALLALPAFILSVTLAIR
;
A
#
# COMPACT_ATOMS: atom_id res chain seq x y z
N MET A 1 -9.09 33.08 1.92
CA MET A 1 -9.76 32.42 3.06
C MET A 1 -10.75 31.42 2.48
N ASN A 2 -10.64 30.14 2.85
CA ASN A 2 -11.63 29.16 2.46
C ASN A 2 -12.95 29.47 3.18
N ASP A 3 -14.09 29.33 2.49
CA ASP A 3 -15.40 29.42 3.11
C ASP A 3 -15.51 28.37 4.23
N PRO A 4 -15.90 28.74 5.48
CA PRO A 4 -16.09 27.78 6.57
C PRO A 4 -17.00 26.61 6.19
N GLY A 5 -17.98 26.81 5.29
CA GLY A 5 -18.81 25.72 4.77
C GLY A 5 -18.02 24.66 4.01
N THR A 6 -17.00 25.08 3.24
CA THR A 6 -16.12 24.16 2.50
C THR A 6 -15.25 23.34 3.43
N MET A 7 -14.72 23.95 4.50
CA MET A 7 -13.90 23.24 5.49
C MET A 7 -14.72 22.16 6.22
N ILE A 8 -15.92 22.51 6.70
CA ILE A 8 -16.82 21.55 7.37
C ILE A 8 -17.17 20.40 6.43
N ALA A 9 -17.50 20.69 5.16
CA ALA A 9 -17.80 19.65 4.17
C ALA A 9 -16.61 18.70 3.95
N VAL A 10 -15.38 19.21 3.83
CA VAL A 10 -14.17 18.40 3.67
C VAL A 10 -13.97 17.48 4.88
N VAL A 11 -14.11 18.00 6.11
CA VAL A 11 -13.97 17.20 7.34
C VAL A 11 -15.02 16.10 7.40
N ILE A 12 -16.28 16.39 7.11
CA ILE A 12 -17.37 15.41 7.10
C ILE A 12 -17.11 14.32 6.07
N ILE A 13 -16.77 14.69 4.83
CA ILE A 13 -16.50 13.75 3.75
C ILE A 13 -15.29 12.87 4.09
N CYS A 14 -14.18 13.47 4.52
CA CYS A 14 -12.98 12.72 4.87
C CYS A 14 -13.20 11.77 6.05
N THR A 15 -13.97 12.20 7.05
CA THR A 15 -14.36 11.35 8.19
C THR A 15 -15.21 10.17 7.72
N ALA A 16 -16.22 10.42 6.89
CA ALA A 16 -17.08 9.36 6.35
C ALA A 16 -16.28 8.35 5.51
N LEU A 17 -15.36 8.82 4.66
CA LEU A 17 -14.49 7.97 3.86
C LEU A 17 -13.52 7.15 4.71
N LEU A 18 -12.94 7.74 5.77
CA LEU A 18 -12.06 7.03 6.67
C LEU A 18 -12.83 5.96 7.47
N ILE A 19 -14.02 6.29 7.97
CA ILE A 19 -14.92 5.32 8.64
C ILE A 19 -15.25 4.18 7.69
N LEU A 20 -15.60 4.48 6.43
CA LEU A 20 -15.83 3.46 5.41
C LEU A 20 -14.59 2.58 5.25
N GLY A 21 -13.39 3.16 5.15
CA GLY A 21 -12.13 2.43 5.12
C GLY A 21 -11.95 1.48 6.32
N VAL A 22 -12.23 1.94 7.53
CA VAL A 22 -12.17 1.10 8.74
C VAL A 22 -13.18 -0.05 8.67
N VAL A 23 -14.42 0.22 8.27
CA VAL A 23 -15.45 -0.82 8.09
C VAL A 23 -15.01 -1.86 7.07
N LEU A 24 -14.51 -1.44 5.91
CA LEU A 24 -13.98 -2.33 4.87
C LEU A 24 -12.81 -3.17 5.39
N ALA A 25 -11.91 -2.56 6.17
CA ALA A 25 -10.79 -3.26 6.79
C ALA A 25 -11.25 -4.35 7.78
N VAL A 26 -12.30 -4.10 8.57
CA VAL A 26 -12.87 -5.08 9.50
C VAL A 26 -13.60 -6.19 8.76
N VAL A 27 -14.45 -5.85 7.79
CA VAL A 27 -15.29 -6.81 7.06
C VAL A 27 -14.44 -7.72 6.17
N TRP A 28 -13.47 -7.17 5.44
CA TRP A 28 -12.65 -7.94 4.50
C TRP A 28 -11.33 -8.42 5.10
N GLY A 29 -10.90 -7.89 6.25
CA GLY A 29 -9.68 -8.30 6.92
C GLY A 29 -9.68 -9.75 7.38
N ARG A 30 -10.85 -10.38 7.51
CA ARG A 30 -10.99 -11.81 7.86
C ARG A 30 -10.93 -12.76 6.67
N LEU A 31 -10.95 -12.24 5.44
CA LEU A 31 -10.92 -13.09 4.25
C LEU A 31 -9.52 -13.70 4.07
N ASP A 32 -9.47 -14.97 3.67
CA ASP A 32 -8.20 -15.56 3.24
C ASP A 32 -7.80 -15.03 1.87
N LEU A 33 -6.49 -14.96 1.64
CA LEU A 33 -5.93 -14.55 0.36
C LEU A 33 -6.03 -15.73 -0.62
N ARG A 34 -6.80 -15.58 -1.69
CA ARG A 34 -7.01 -16.64 -2.69
C ARG A 34 -6.09 -16.44 -3.88
N GLU A 35 -5.08 -17.30 -4.02
CA GLU A 35 -4.21 -17.26 -5.21
C GLU A 35 -4.89 -17.94 -6.42
N PRO A 36 -4.52 -17.58 -7.67
CA PRO A 36 -4.95 -18.31 -8.84
C PRO A 36 -4.50 -19.76 -8.78
N GLU A 37 -5.41 -20.66 -9.16
CA GLU A 37 -5.18 -22.11 -9.12
C GLU A 37 -3.86 -22.47 -9.83
N PRO A 38 -3.01 -23.31 -9.20
CA PRO A 38 -1.76 -23.73 -9.81
C PRO A 38 -2.04 -24.45 -11.14
N ARG A 39 -1.44 -23.96 -12.22
CA ARG A 39 -1.45 -24.66 -13.50
C ARG A 39 -0.47 -25.84 -13.48
N PRO A 40 -0.68 -26.85 -14.35
CA PRO A 40 0.29 -27.90 -14.55
C PRO A 40 1.68 -27.32 -14.86
N PRO A 41 2.77 -28.01 -14.45
CA PRO A 41 4.12 -27.55 -14.69
C PRO A 41 4.34 -27.31 -16.18
N ALA A 42 4.91 -26.16 -16.51
CA ALA A 42 5.23 -25.80 -17.89
C ALA A 42 6.21 -26.83 -18.48
N THR A 43 5.93 -27.32 -19.69
CA THR A 43 6.82 -28.24 -20.41
C THR A 43 7.86 -27.50 -21.24
N THR A 44 7.64 -26.19 -21.47
CA THR A 44 8.51 -25.33 -22.28
C THR A 44 8.80 -24.00 -21.58
N ARG A 45 9.93 -23.35 -21.91
CA ARG A 45 10.27 -22.02 -21.39
C ARG A 45 9.23 -20.95 -21.76
N SER A 46 8.66 -21.02 -22.96
CA SER A 46 7.64 -20.06 -23.42
C SER A 46 6.31 -20.19 -22.65
N GLN A 47 5.95 -21.40 -22.23
CA GLN A 47 4.83 -21.62 -21.32
C GLN A 47 5.14 -21.10 -19.92
N ALA A 48 6.34 -21.38 -19.39
CA ALA A 48 6.78 -20.89 -18.08
C ALA A 48 6.74 -19.35 -18.00
N LEU A 49 7.26 -18.66 -19.03
CA LEU A 49 7.21 -17.21 -19.12
C LEU A 49 5.77 -16.68 -19.17
N ARG A 50 4.90 -17.26 -20.01
CA ARG A 50 3.49 -16.85 -20.12
C ARG A 50 2.73 -17.06 -18.81
N ASP A 51 2.95 -18.17 -18.12
CA ASP A 51 2.30 -18.44 -16.84
C ASP A 51 2.81 -17.52 -15.73
N ALA A 52 4.11 -17.21 -15.71
CA ALA A 52 4.70 -16.23 -14.79
C ALA A 52 4.13 -14.83 -15.01
N LEU A 53 4.06 -14.36 -16.27
CA LEU A 53 3.50 -13.04 -16.61
C LEU A 53 2.00 -12.96 -16.33
N ARG A 54 1.23 -14.04 -16.56
CA ARG A 54 -0.19 -14.10 -16.21
C ARG A 54 -0.40 -14.01 -14.70
N ARG A 55 0.38 -14.76 -13.93
CA ARG A 55 0.35 -14.71 -12.46
C ARG A 55 0.79 -13.34 -11.94
N TYR A 56 1.80 -12.74 -12.56
CA TYR A 56 2.25 -11.39 -12.27
C TYR A 56 1.14 -10.37 -12.54
N ALA A 57 0.54 -10.39 -13.73
CA ALA A 57 -0.53 -9.48 -14.10
C ALA A 57 -1.73 -9.59 -13.15
N TRP A 58 -2.08 -10.80 -12.70
CA TRP A 58 -3.12 -11.01 -11.70
C TRP A 58 -2.77 -10.33 -10.37
N TRP A 59 -1.54 -10.53 -9.86
CA TRP A 59 -1.07 -9.88 -8.63
C TRP A 59 -1.01 -8.36 -8.76
N ALA A 60 -0.54 -7.88 -9.90
CA ALA A 60 -0.47 -6.47 -10.23
C ALA A 60 -1.86 -5.82 -10.24
N ASN A 61 -2.87 -6.52 -10.78
CA ASN A 61 -4.24 -6.02 -10.77
C ASN A 61 -4.84 -5.98 -9.35
N VAL A 62 -4.60 -7.02 -8.54
CA VAL A 62 -4.98 -7.03 -7.11
C VAL A 62 -4.31 -5.87 -6.36
N ALA A 63 -3.01 -5.64 -6.60
CA ALA A 63 -2.26 -4.54 -6.01
C ALA A 63 -2.79 -3.18 -6.48
N ALA A 64 -3.12 -3.01 -7.76
CA ALA A 64 -3.69 -1.78 -8.29
C ALA A 64 -5.04 -1.44 -7.65
N ILE A 65 -5.93 -2.42 -7.51
CA ILE A 65 -7.23 -2.24 -6.82
C ILE A 65 -7.00 -1.87 -5.35
N ALA A 66 -6.12 -2.59 -4.65
CA ALA A 66 -5.76 -2.28 -3.27
C ALA A 66 -5.17 -0.87 -3.12
N ALA A 67 -4.28 -0.47 -4.03
CA ALA A 67 -3.63 0.83 -4.03
C ALA A 67 -4.63 1.97 -4.21
N VAL A 68 -5.54 1.87 -5.18
CA VAL A 68 -6.53 2.92 -5.46
C VAL A 68 -7.48 3.07 -4.29
N ILE A 69 -8.05 1.97 -3.78
CA ILE A 69 -9.04 2.02 -2.70
C ILE A 69 -8.39 2.49 -1.40
N SER A 70 -7.24 1.92 -1.01
CA SER A 70 -6.55 2.33 0.22
C SER A 70 -5.96 3.74 0.13
N GLY A 71 -5.39 4.11 -1.02
CA GLY A 71 -4.85 5.43 -1.28
C GLY A 71 -5.92 6.52 -1.22
N ALA A 72 -7.12 6.26 -1.73
CA ALA A 72 -8.24 7.18 -1.64
C ALA A 72 -8.80 7.30 -0.21
N LEU A 73 -9.14 6.17 0.42
CA LEU A 73 -9.88 6.16 1.69
C LEU A 73 -9.00 6.45 2.91
N ALA A 74 -7.79 5.91 2.95
CA ALA A 74 -6.88 6.08 4.09
C ALA A 74 -5.86 7.18 3.80
N ALA A 75 -4.99 6.99 2.81
CA ALA A 75 -3.86 7.91 2.63
C ALA A 75 -4.29 9.34 2.24
N THR A 76 -5.28 9.49 1.35
CA THR A 76 -5.80 10.81 0.95
C THR A 76 -6.79 11.34 1.98
N ALA A 77 -7.94 10.68 2.15
CA ALA A 77 -9.00 11.19 3.02
C ALA A 77 -8.59 11.22 4.49
N GLY A 78 -7.97 10.15 4.99
CA GLY A 78 -7.43 10.14 6.35
C GLY A 78 -6.26 11.09 6.54
N GLY A 79 -5.37 11.23 5.55
CA GLY A 79 -4.28 12.21 5.58
C GLY A 79 -4.81 13.64 5.65
N LEU A 80 -5.78 14.00 4.81
CA LEU A 80 -6.46 15.29 4.85
C LEU A 80 -7.18 15.51 6.17
N LEU A 81 -7.86 14.49 6.72
CA LEU A 81 -8.54 14.60 8.02
C LEU A 81 -7.54 14.89 9.15
N VAL A 82 -6.44 14.14 9.21
CA VAL A 82 -5.38 14.38 10.20
C VAL A 82 -4.81 15.77 10.04
N MET A 83 -4.55 16.21 8.80
CA MET A 83 -4.11 17.57 8.51
C MET A 83 -5.14 18.60 8.95
N GLN A 84 -6.44 18.42 8.74
CA GLN A 84 -7.45 19.40 9.22
C GLN A 84 -7.56 19.43 10.76
N ILE A 85 -7.39 18.28 11.43
CA ILE A 85 -7.44 18.18 12.90
C ILE A 85 -6.25 18.91 13.53
N ILE A 86 -5.06 18.73 12.96
CA ILE A 86 -3.85 19.38 13.49
C ILE A 86 -3.75 20.81 12.96
N ALA A 87 -3.90 20.99 11.65
CA ALA A 87 -3.73 22.21 10.88
C ALA A 87 -5.08 22.81 10.48
N MET A 88 -5.57 23.82 11.21
CA MET A 88 -6.80 24.56 10.86
C MET A 88 -6.71 25.37 9.54
N ALA A 89 -5.98 24.95 8.49
CA ALA A 89 -5.76 25.80 7.32
C ALA A 89 -5.25 25.19 5.99
N ALA A 90 -5.09 23.88 5.79
CA ALA A 90 -4.59 23.40 4.49
C ALA A 90 -5.74 23.30 3.45
N PRO A 91 -5.68 24.00 2.30
CA PRO A 91 -6.66 23.81 1.24
C PRO A 91 -6.53 22.39 0.65
N PRO A 92 -7.66 21.73 0.31
CA PRO A 92 -7.61 20.44 -0.38
C PRO A 92 -7.04 20.65 -1.78
N THR A 93 -5.77 20.31 -1.96
CA THR A 93 -5.10 20.41 -3.27
C THR A 93 -5.06 19.05 -3.96
N ALA A 94 -4.95 19.08 -5.29
CA ALA A 94 -4.71 17.88 -6.09
C ALA A 94 -3.43 17.12 -5.65
N GLN A 95 -2.48 17.82 -5.01
CA GLN A 95 -1.27 17.21 -4.46
C GLN A 95 -1.58 16.17 -3.37
N GLY A 96 -2.60 16.40 -2.53
CA GLY A 96 -2.99 15.44 -1.49
C GLY A 96 -3.50 14.11 -2.06
N LEU A 97 -4.27 14.17 -3.15
CA LEU A 97 -4.74 12.98 -3.86
C LEU A 97 -3.58 12.20 -4.50
N VAL A 98 -2.66 12.91 -5.16
CA VAL A 98 -1.50 12.28 -5.79
C VAL A 98 -0.62 11.62 -4.72
N ALA A 99 -0.32 12.32 -3.62
CA ALA A 99 0.47 11.77 -2.52
C ALA A 99 -0.20 10.54 -1.89
N GLY A 100 -1.51 10.61 -1.65
CA GLY A 100 -2.28 9.49 -1.12
C GLY A 100 -2.30 8.28 -2.07
N LEU A 101 -2.41 8.50 -3.39
CA LEU A 101 -2.29 7.43 -4.38
C LEU A 101 -0.89 6.82 -4.40
N VAL A 102 0.18 7.62 -4.33
CA VAL A 102 1.56 7.09 -4.22
C VAL A 102 1.69 6.21 -2.97
N ALA A 103 1.19 6.67 -1.82
CA ALA A 103 1.20 5.89 -0.58
C ALA A 103 0.35 4.61 -0.69
N GLY A 104 -0.76 4.65 -1.40
CA GLY A 104 -1.57 3.48 -1.76
C GLY A 104 -0.79 2.45 -2.56
N PHE A 105 -0.11 2.88 -3.63
CA PHE A 105 0.71 2.01 -4.46
C PHE A 105 1.89 1.44 -3.68
N LEU A 106 2.64 2.26 -2.95
CA LEU A 106 3.74 1.80 -2.12
C LEU A 106 3.26 0.74 -1.12
N GLY A 107 2.13 0.96 -0.44
CA GLY A 107 1.56 0.01 0.51
C GLY A 107 1.15 -1.31 -0.16
N ALA A 108 0.47 -1.25 -1.29
CA ALA A 108 0.03 -2.44 -2.03
C ALA A 108 1.20 -3.26 -2.61
N PHE A 109 2.21 -2.60 -3.17
CA PHE A 109 3.43 -3.27 -3.63
C PHE A 109 4.22 -3.87 -2.48
N ALA A 110 4.44 -3.12 -1.40
CA ALA A 110 5.08 -3.63 -0.20
C ALA A 110 4.34 -4.87 0.34
N TYR A 111 3.01 -4.84 0.40
CA TYR A 111 2.22 -6.00 0.79
C TYR A 111 2.46 -7.19 -0.14
N THR A 112 2.32 -7.03 -1.46
CA THR A 112 2.48 -8.16 -2.39
C THR A 112 3.87 -8.80 -2.33
N LEU A 113 4.92 -8.00 -2.10
CA LEU A 113 6.29 -8.48 -1.92
C LEU A 113 6.48 -9.15 -0.54
N ALA A 114 5.95 -8.53 0.52
CA ALA A 114 6.19 -8.91 1.91
C ALA A 114 5.24 -9.98 2.46
N ARG A 115 4.08 -10.21 1.81
CA ARG A 115 2.97 -11.03 2.35
C ARG A 115 3.39 -12.41 2.85
N ARG A 116 4.38 -13.03 2.21
CA ARG A 116 4.87 -14.37 2.56
C ARG A 116 5.73 -14.40 3.84
N TRP A 117 6.15 -13.23 4.31
CA TRP A 117 7.01 -13.05 5.47
C TRP A 117 6.31 -12.36 6.64
N LEU A 118 5.25 -11.60 6.35
CA LEU A 118 4.38 -10.97 7.35
C LEU A 118 3.67 -12.02 8.23
N PRO A 119 3.26 -11.65 9.46
CA PRO A 119 2.44 -12.53 10.30
C PRO A 119 1.12 -12.86 9.59
N SER A 120 0.61 -14.06 9.83
CA SER A 120 -0.69 -14.50 9.32
C SER A 120 -1.85 -13.91 10.12
N GLY A 121 -3.04 -13.89 9.53
CA GLY A 121 -4.28 -13.49 10.19
C GLY A 121 -4.51 -11.98 10.21
N TRP A 122 -4.96 -11.47 11.37
CA TRP A 122 -5.41 -10.08 11.54
C TRP A 122 -4.25 -9.09 11.79
N TRP A 123 -3.11 -9.58 12.27
CA TRP A 123 -1.92 -8.77 12.52
C TRP A 123 -1.17 -8.35 11.24
N THR A 124 -1.44 -8.97 10.10
CA THR A 124 -0.79 -8.64 8.82
C THR A 124 -0.94 -7.16 8.47
N GLY A 125 -2.13 -6.60 8.67
CA GLY A 125 -2.46 -5.21 8.37
C GLY A 125 -1.72 -4.20 9.25
N PRO A 126 -1.87 -4.27 10.59
CA PRO A 126 -1.17 -3.35 11.49
C PRO A 126 0.35 -3.42 11.34
N VAL A 127 0.92 -4.61 11.22
CA VAL A 127 2.37 -4.78 11.05
C VAL A 127 2.85 -4.18 9.73
N LEU A 128 2.11 -4.37 8.64
CA LEU A 128 2.41 -3.70 7.37
C LEU A 128 2.36 -2.17 7.52
N GLY A 129 1.31 -1.64 8.16
CA GLY A 129 1.14 -0.21 8.38
C GLY A 129 2.29 0.42 9.16
N LEU A 130 2.67 -0.20 10.28
CA LEU A 130 3.81 0.23 11.08
C LEU A 130 5.14 0.08 10.34
N PHE A 131 5.33 -1.00 9.58
CA PHE A 131 6.53 -1.17 8.76
C PHE A 131 6.66 -0.04 7.72
N LEU A 132 5.57 0.30 7.03
CA LEU A 132 5.55 1.41 6.07
C LEU A 132 5.83 2.74 6.76
N LEU A 133 5.27 2.96 7.95
CA LEU A 133 5.52 4.16 8.73
C LEU A 133 7.01 4.29 9.12
N VAL A 134 7.64 3.21 9.56
CA VAL A 134 9.07 3.24 9.93
C VAL A 134 9.96 3.49 8.70
N VAL A 135 9.68 2.82 7.59
CA VAL A 135 10.50 2.91 6.38
C VAL A 135 10.33 4.23 5.64
N PHE A 136 9.09 4.73 5.54
CA PHE A 136 8.76 5.90 4.75
C PHE A 136 8.52 7.16 5.59
N GLY A 137 8.16 7.04 6.86
CA GLY A 137 7.93 8.18 7.76
C GLY A 137 9.03 9.26 7.74
N PRO A 138 10.34 8.92 7.71
CA PRO A 138 11.41 9.92 7.65
C PRO A 138 11.48 10.71 6.33
N VAL A 139 11.00 10.08 5.25
CA VAL A 139 11.07 10.63 3.88
C VAL A 139 9.87 11.50 3.57
N TRP A 140 8.71 11.19 4.16
CA TRP A 140 7.46 11.89 3.86
C TRP A 140 7.19 13.00 4.88
N ALA A 141 6.78 14.16 4.35
CA ALA A 141 6.67 15.43 5.06
C ALA A 141 5.97 15.45 6.44
N PRO A 142 4.97 14.61 6.78
CA PRO A 142 4.29 14.78 8.07
C PRO A 142 5.09 14.36 9.32
N LEU A 143 6.28 13.77 9.23
CA LEU A 143 7.12 13.57 10.43
C LEU A 143 8.48 14.24 10.32
N HIS A 144 8.69 15.00 9.24
CA HIS A 144 9.96 15.65 9.00
C HIS A 144 10.16 16.83 9.95
N SER A 145 11.32 16.91 10.59
CA SER A 145 11.63 17.93 11.61
C SER A 145 11.59 19.37 11.11
N TYR A 146 11.65 19.57 9.79
CA TYR A 146 11.60 20.90 9.16
C TYR A 146 10.24 21.21 8.54
N ASN A 147 9.19 20.44 8.84
CA ASN A 147 7.87 20.73 8.30
C ASN A 147 7.27 21.95 9.05
N PRO A 148 7.11 23.11 8.40
CA PRO A 148 6.60 24.33 9.04
C PRO A 148 5.18 24.15 9.59
N ASP A 149 4.42 23.19 9.05
CA ASP A 149 3.06 22.89 9.52
C ASP A 149 3.06 22.37 10.96
N PHE A 150 4.14 21.73 11.43
CA PHE A 150 4.24 21.21 12.80
C PHE A 150 4.56 22.29 13.83
N THR A 151 5.27 23.35 13.44
CA THR A 151 5.62 24.45 14.36
C THR A 151 4.42 25.31 14.77
N ILE A 152 3.30 25.22 14.04
CA ILE A 152 2.14 26.11 14.22
C ILE A 152 1.00 25.41 14.99
N LEU A 153 0.99 24.07 15.09
CA LEU A 153 -0.27 23.33 15.16
C LEU A 153 -0.25 22.15 16.16
N GLY A 154 -0.77 22.42 17.35
CA GLY A 154 -1.11 21.42 18.37
C GLY A 154 0.08 20.75 19.07
N PRO A 155 -0.17 19.86 20.05
CA PRO A 155 0.90 19.10 20.69
C PRO A 155 1.49 18.11 19.68
N ASN A 156 2.79 18.22 19.40
CA ASN A 156 3.46 17.40 18.39
C ASN A 156 3.30 15.88 18.57
N TRP A 157 3.14 15.41 19.81
CA TRP A 157 2.86 14.00 20.12
C TRP A 157 1.50 13.52 19.58
N LEU A 158 0.49 14.39 19.50
CA LEU A 158 -0.83 14.05 18.99
C LEU A 158 -0.76 13.76 17.50
N ALA A 159 -0.02 14.57 16.73
CA ALA A 159 0.17 14.35 15.31
C ALA A 159 0.89 13.01 15.05
N ALA A 160 1.95 12.70 15.82
CA ALA A 160 2.62 11.40 15.73
C ALA A 160 1.66 10.22 15.98
N LEU A 161 0.77 10.33 16.98
CA LEU A 161 -0.25 9.31 17.25
C LEU A 161 -1.29 9.21 16.12
N LEU A 162 -1.76 10.33 15.58
CA LEU A 162 -2.72 10.35 14.48
C LEU A 162 -2.14 9.72 13.21
N PHE A 163 -0.89 10.04 12.85
CA PHE A 163 -0.22 9.42 11.72
C PHE A 163 0.10 7.94 11.95
N ALA A 164 0.43 7.53 13.17
CA ALA A 164 0.59 6.12 13.51
C ALA A 164 -0.72 5.34 13.38
N GLY A 165 -1.82 5.88 13.91
CA GLY A 165 -3.16 5.32 13.74
C GLY A 165 -3.56 5.23 12.28
N LEU A 166 -3.31 6.29 11.49
CA LEU A 166 -3.59 6.33 10.07
C LEU A 166 -2.77 5.28 9.29
N ALA A 167 -1.49 5.12 9.62
CA ALA A 167 -0.62 4.13 8.99
C ALA A 167 -1.12 2.70 9.27
N ILE A 168 -1.55 2.42 10.51
CA ILE A 168 -2.18 1.13 10.88
C ILE A 168 -3.45 0.91 10.05
N VAL A 169 -4.35 1.89 9.98
CA VAL A 169 -5.58 1.80 9.19
C VAL A 169 -5.27 1.57 7.71
N HIS A 170 -4.28 2.28 7.15
CA HIS A 170 -3.83 2.10 5.77
C HIS A 170 -3.33 0.68 5.51
N GLY A 171 -2.46 0.16 6.37
CA GLY A 171 -1.96 -1.21 6.27
C GLY A 171 -3.08 -2.26 6.36
N CYS A 172 -4.01 -2.10 7.31
CA CYS A 172 -5.21 -2.94 7.42
C CYS A 172 -6.05 -2.91 6.14
N LEU A 173 -6.30 -1.72 5.59
CA LEU A 173 -7.12 -1.54 4.41
C LEU A 173 -6.46 -2.13 3.16
N VAL A 174 -5.14 -1.93 2.97
CA VAL A 174 -4.38 -2.56 1.87
C VAL A 174 -4.56 -4.08 1.89
N VAL A 175 -4.36 -4.70 3.05
CA VAL A 175 -4.47 -6.16 3.22
C VAL A 175 -5.90 -6.64 2.97
N ALA A 176 -6.87 -5.96 3.55
CA ALA A 176 -8.29 -6.30 3.45
C ALA A 176 -8.80 -6.18 1.99
N VAL A 177 -8.47 -5.09 1.30
CA VAL A 177 -8.84 -4.91 -0.11
C VAL A 177 -8.13 -5.90 -1.01
N ALA A 178 -6.84 -6.19 -0.78
CA ALA A 178 -6.14 -7.22 -1.56
C ALA A 178 -6.77 -8.60 -1.37
N ARG A 179 -7.16 -8.97 -0.15
CA ARG A 179 -7.90 -10.21 0.13
C ARG A 179 -9.24 -10.22 -0.59
N TRP A 180 -10.06 -9.18 -0.45
CA TRP A 180 -11.32 -9.05 -1.17
C TRP A 180 -11.15 -9.14 -2.70
N ALA A 181 -10.21 -8.38 -3.26
CA ALA A 181 -9.93 -8.36 -4.69
C ALA A 181 -9.45 -9.72 -5.19
N SER A 182 -8.68 -10.47 -4.39
CA SER A 182 -8.23 -11.82 -4.75
C SER A 182 -9.37 -12.80 -5.00
N HIS A 183 -10.53 -12.62 -4.36
CA HIS A 183 -11.72 -13.43 -4.60
C HIS A 183 -12.52 -13.00 -5.84
N ARG A 184 -12.32 -11.77 -6.34
CA ARG A 184 -13.11 -11.18 -7.42
C ARG A 184 -12.36 -11.11 -8.75
N VAL A 185 -11.03 -11.02 -8.73
CA VAL A 185 -10.22 -10.89 -9.95
C VAL A 185 -10.05 -12.27 -10.60
N PRO A 186 -10.60 -12.48 -11.81
CA PRO A 186 -10.41 -13.73 -12.53
C PRO A 186 -8.98 -13.84 -13.10
N ALA A 187 -8.55 -15.08 -13.36
CA ALA A 187 -7.29 -15.33 -14.04
C ALA A 187 -7.29 -14.73 -15.45
N LEU A 188 -6.17 -14.12 -15.85
CA LEU A 188 -6.04 -13.39 -17.11
C LEU A 188 -6.35 -14.29 -18.32
N SER A 189 -7.37 -13.90 -19.09
CA SER A 189 -7.80 -14.49 -20.34
C SER A 189 -8.42 -13.41 -21.25
N ALA A 190 -8.56 -13.68 -22.54
CA ALA A 190 -9.15 -12.69 -23.47
C ALA A 190 -10.55 -12.23 -23.05
N ARG A 191 -11.36 -13.14 -22.49
CA ARG A 191 -12.73 -12.84 -22.01
C ARG A 191 -12.75 -12.01 -20.72
N THR A 192 -11.67 -12.01 -19.96
CA THR A 192 -11.58 -11.35 -18.64
C THR A 192 -10.75 -10.07 -18.67
N LEU A 193 -10.25 -9.69 -19.84
CA LEU A 193 -9.44 -8.49 -20.04
C LEU A 193 -10.08 -7.20 -19.48
N PRO A 194 -11.42 -6.99 -19.55
CA PRO A 194 -12.05 -5.83 -18.94
C PRO A 194 -11.85 -5.73 -17.41
N ALA A 195 -11.70 -6.86 -16.71
CA ALA A 195 -11.44 -6.89 -15.27
C ALA A 195 -10.03 -6.38 -14.89
N TYR A 196 -9.16 -6.16 -15.89
CA TYR A 196 -7.80 -5.62 -15.74
C TYR A 196 -7.71 -4.13 -16.09
N LEU A 197 -8.86 -3.45 -16.26
CA LEU A 197 -8.89 -2.00 -16.42
C LEU A 197 -8.18 -1.24 -15.28
N PRO A 198 -8.29 -1.62 -13.99
CA PRO A 198 -7.55 -0.96 -12.91
C PRO A 198 -6.02 -1.03 -13.11
N LEU A 199 -5.52 -2.16 -13.62
CA LEU A 199 -4.10 -2.31 -13.95
C LEU A 199 -3.68 -1.35 -15.07
N LEU A 200 -4.51 -1.18 -16.11
CA LEU A 200 -4.23 -0.23 -17.19
C LEU A 200 -4.18 1.21 -16.67
N LEU A 201 -5.12 1.59 -15.80
CA LEU A 201 -5.12 2.90 -15.15
C LEU A 201 -3.87 3.09 -14.27
N ALA A 202 -3.44 2.05 -13.55
CA ALA A 202 -2.22 2.08 -12.76
C ALA A 202 -0.95 2.25 -13.62
N ILE A 203 -0.92 1.70 -14.84
CA ILE A 203 0.21 1.87 -15.75
C ILE A 203 0.34 3.33 -16.22
N VAL A 204 -0.79 4.01 -16.45
CA VAL A 204 -0.81 5.44 -16.84
C VAL A 204 -0.29 6.33 -15.71
N PHE A 205 -0.47 5.93 -14.45
CA PHE A 205 0.13 6.61 -13.32
C PHE A 205 1.63 6.31 -13.23
N TYR A 206 2.46 7.23 -13.75
CA TYR A 206 3.91 7.03 -13.96
C TYR A 206 4.67 6.31 -12.83
N PRO A 207 4.54 6.68 -11.54
CA PRO A 207 5.24 5.98 -10.46
C PRO A 207 4.85 4.51 -10.35
N ALA A 208 3.57 4.20 -10.51
CA ALA A 208 3.08 2.82 -10.50
C ALA A 208 3.47 2.09 -11.78
N GLY A 209 3.40 2.73 -12.95
CA GLY A 209 3.84 2.17 -14.23
C GLY A 209 5.28 1.66 -14.19
N VAL A 210 6.21 2.44 -13.62
CA VAL A 210 7.61 2.02 -13.45
C VAL A 210 7.73 0.77 -12.57
N LEU A 211 7.09 0.76 -11.40
CA LEU A 211 7.09 -0.40 -10.50
C LEU A 211 6.47 -1.64 -11.17
N LEU A 212 5.41 -1.45 -11.95
CA LEU A 212 4.74 -2.52 -12.69
C LEU A 212 5.61 -3.10 -13.80
N VAL A 213 6.34 -2.28 -14.55
CA VAL A 213 7.24 -2.75 -15.60
C VAL A 213 8.43 -3.49 -14.99
N LEU A 214 9.03 -2.96 -13.92
CA LEU A 214 10.14 -3.61 -13.23
C LEU A 214 9.73 -4.96 -12.63
N GLY A 215 8.56 -5.03 -11.98
CA GLY A 215 8.03 -6.29 -11.45
C GLY A 215 7.78 -7.33 -12.55
N ALA A 216 7.28 -6.91 -13.72
CA ALA A 216 7.07 -7.78 -14.86
C ALA A 216 8.40 -8.31 -15.41
N LEU A 217 9.41 -7.44 -15.50
CA LEU A 217 10.76 -7.81 -15.94
C LEU A 217 11.40 -8.82 -14.98
N VAL A 218 11.33 -8.57 -13.67
CA VAL A 218 11.83 -9.51 -12.64
C VAL A 218 11.12 -10.86 -12.74
N ALA A 219 9.80 -10.87 -12.90
CA ALA A 219 9.02 -12.10 -13.09
C ALA A 219 9.43 -12.85 -14.36
N ALA A 220 9.66 -12.13 -15.47
CA ALA A 220 10.10 -12.71 -16.73
C ALA A 220 11.51 -13.31 -16.62
N VAL A 221 12.46 -12.55 -16.07
CA VAL A 221 13.84 -13.01 -15.87
C VAL A 221 13.87 -14.23 -14.95
N ALA A 222 13.13 -14.22 -13.84
CA ALA A 222 13.03 -15.36 -12.94
C ALA A 222 12.46 -16.60 -13.64
N ALA A 223 11.44 -16.44 -14.49
CA ALA A 223 10.85 -17.54 -15.25
C ALA A 223 11.81 -18.12 -16.31
N LEU A 224 12.68 -17.28 -16.89
CA LEU A 224 13.65 -17.71 -17.90
C LEU A 224 14.93 -18.31 -17.29
N ALA A 225 15.36 -17.82 -16.14
CA ALA A 225 16.55 -18.29 -15.45
C ALA A 225 16.35 -19.62 -14.74
N MET A 226 15.10 -19.99 -14.40
CA MET A 226 14.81 -21.18 -13.61
C MET A 226 14.35 -22.37 -14.45
N PRO A 227 14.81 -23.60 -14.14
CA PRO A 227 14.30 -24.78 -14.79
C PRO A 227 12.80 -24.93 -14.55
N PRO A 228 12.01 -25.33 -15.56
CA PRO A 228 10.61 -25.66 -15.36
C PRO A 228 10.46 -26.71 -14.24
N GLY A 229 9.55 -26.47 -13.31
CA GLY A 229 9.30 -27.34 -12.14
C GLY A 229 10.10 -27.01 -10.89
N ARG A 230 11.18 -26.20 -10.97
CA ARG A 230 11.93 -25.77 -9.77
C ARG A 230 11.24 -24.57 -9.13
N ARG A 231 10.46 -24.80 -8.08
CA ARG A 231 9.94 -23.72 -7.23
C ARG A 231 11.09 -23.16 -6.41
N ILE A 232 11.30 -21.85 -6.43
CA ILE A 232 12.10 -21.21 -5.38
C ILE A 232 11.26 -21.30 -4.12
N THR A 233 11.55 -22.27 -3.28
CA THR A 233 11.32 -22.12 -1.85
C THR A 233 12.28 -21.03 -1.41
N VAL A 234 11.94 -19.75 -1.66
CA VAL A 234 12.64 -18.66 -0.98
C VAL A 234 12.38 -18.95 0.48
N THR A 235 13.43 -19.30 1.20
CA THR A 235 13.33 -19.67 2.61
C THR A 235 12.63 -18.53 3.31
N GLN A 236 11.49 -18.81 3.94
CA GLN A 236 10.65 -17.78 4.59
C GLN A 236 11.48 -16.95 5.58
N TRP A 237 12.50 -17.57 6.18
CA TRP A 237 13.50 -16.93 7.02
C TRP A 237 14.32 -15.83 6.33
N ALA A 238 14.81 -16.06 5.11
CA ALA A 238 15.67 -15.08 4.43
C ALA A 238 14.93 -13.77 4.17
N GLY A 239 13.68 -13.83 3.75
CA GLY A 239 12.94 -12.61 3.51
C GLY A 239 12.36 -11.95 4.76
N ARG A 240 12.06 -12.72 5.82
CA ARG A 240 11.84 -12.13 7.15
C ARG A 240 13.07 -11.37 7.62
N ALA A 241 14.26 -11.95 7.47
CA ALA A 241 15.52 -11.30 7.81
C ALA A 241 15.72 -10.01 6.99
N VAL A 242 15.44 -10.03 5.68
CA VAL A 242 15.49 -8.82 4.84
C VAL A 242 14.52 -7.74 5.34
N LEU A 243 13.26 -8.08 5.66
CA LEU A 243 12.31 -7.11 6.20
C LEU A 243 12.79 -6.52 7.53
N VAL A 244 13.32 -7.35 8.44
CA VAL A 244 13.89 -6.91 9.72
C VAL A 244 15.08 -6.00 9.49
N VAL A 245 16.01 -6.35 8.60
CA VAL A 245 17.18 -5.53 8.28
C VAL A 245 16.75 -4.18 7.70
N VAL A 246 15.82 -4.16 6.75
CA VAL A 246 15.29 -2.90 6.19
C VAL A 246 14.65 -2.03 7.27
N ALA A 247 13.85 -2.63 8.16
CA ALA A 247 13.24 -1.91 9.27
C ALA A 247 14.30 -1.36 10.25
N LEU A 248 15.30 -2.16 10.62
CA LEU A 248 16.39 -1.76 11.51
C LEU A 248 17.26 -0.65 10.91
N LEU A 249 17.50 -0.67 9.59
CA LEU A 249 18.24 0.38 8.89
C LEU A 249 17.45 1.70 8.82
N ALA A 250 16.11 1.63 8.73
CA ALA A 250 15.25 2.81 8.71
C ALA A 250 14.98 3.39 10.13
N LEU A 251 15.09 2.55 11.16
CA LEU A 251 14.70 2.89 12.53
C LEU A 251 15.43 4.12 13.11
N PRO A 252 16.75 4.34 12.92
CA PRO A 252 17.43 5.52 13.46
C PRO A 252 16.89 6.82 12.86
N ALA A 253 16.68 6.85 11.54
CA ALA A 253 16.12 8.01 10.85
C ALA A 253 14.68 8.27 11.34
N PHE A 254 13.90 7.22 11.54
CA PHE A 254 12.55 7.32 12.08
C PHE A 254 12.51 7.84 13.52
N ILE A 255 13.32 7.29 14.43
CA ILE A 255 13.40 7.75 15.82
C ILE A 255 13.85 9.22 15.86
N LEU A 256 14.84 9.60 15.05
CA LEU A 256 15.29 10.98 14.95
C LEU A 256 14.16 11.90 14.46
N SER A 257 13.45 11.50 13.40
CA SER A 257 12.31 12.23 12.86
C SER A 257 11.23 12.46 13.92
N VAL A 258 10.85 11.40 14.65
CA VAL A 258 9.80 11.45 15.69
C VAL A 258 10.26 12.27 16.90
N THR A 259 11.50 12.09 17.37
CA THR A 259 12.01 12.82 18.54
C THR A 259 12.18 14.31 18.25
N LEU A 260 12.60 14.68 17.05
CA LEU A 260 12.65 16.07 16.62
C LEU A 260 11.25 16.63 16.41
N ALA A 261 10.32 15.83 15.86
CA ALA A 261 8.95 16.26 15.68
C ALA A 261 8.27 16.53 17.03
N ILE A 262 8.47 15.69 18.07
CA ILE A 262 7.78 15.81 19.37
C ILE A 262 8.31 16.97 20.24
N ARG A 263 9.55 17.41 20.02
CA ARG A 263 10.14 18.55 20.73
C ARG A 263 9.52 19.87 20.29
#